data_AF-A0A1F1ZNA7-F1
#
_entry.id   AF-A0A1F1ZNA7-F1
#
_cell.length_a   1.000
_cell.length_b   1.000
_cell.length_c   1.000
_cell.angle_alpha   90.00
_cell.angle_beta   90.00
_cell.angle_gamma   90.00
#
_symmetry.space_group_name_H-M   'P 1'
#
loop_
_entity.id
_entity.type
_entity.pdbx_description
1 polymer ?
#
loop_
_entity_poly.entity_id
_entity_poly.type
_entity_poly.pdbx_seq_one_letter_code
_entity_poly.pdbx_strand_id
1 'polypeptide(L)'
;MSAPDPIDSLIYLSRANSIDWVIEQMGVRFGLDDENEDVRELTKTLDGVKDMLRDAAKMHFDGRTQYSTGVPFERVYRAPGIEPDPDGGPDRIVQQEFHVDMNPDGTPEHPYNPVGTWIT
;
A
#
# COMPACT_ATOMS: atom_id res chain seq x y z
N MET A 1 1.41 16.29 11.66
CA MET A 1 1.93 15.18 10.83
C MET A 1 2.77 14.30 11.72
N SER A 2 2.41 13.02 11.85
CA SER A 2 3.27 12.01 12.48
C SER A 2 4.44 11.73 11.55
N ALA A 3 5.62 11.47 12.09
CA ALA A 3 6.73 10.96 11.27
C ALA A 3 6.34 9.56 10.72
N PRO A 4 6.71 9.22 9.47
CA PRO A 4 6.49 7.88 8.93
C PRO A 4 7.17 6.82 9.79
N ASP A 5 6.46 5.75 10.13
CA ASP A 5 7.03 4.65 10.91
C ASP A 5 7.95 3.79 10.01
N PRO A 6 9.22 3.59 10.38
CA PRO A 6 10.13 2.74 9.61
C PRO A 6 9.65 1.29 9.48
N ILE A 7 8.80 0.79 10.39
CA ILE A 7 8.22 -0.55 10.31
C ILE A 7 7.26 -0.66 9.11
N ASP A 8 6.51 0.39 8.78
CA ASP A 8 5.59 0.37 7.62
C ASP A 8 6.37 0.28 6.30
N SER A 9 7.46 1.02 6.19
CA SER A 9 8.35 0.93 5.03
C SER A 9 8.97 -0.47 4.90
N LEU A 10 9.32 -1.11 6.02
CA LEU A 10 9.83 -2.48 6.03
C LEU A 10 8.76 -3.50 5.60
N ILE A 11 7.52 -3.34 6.07
CA ILE A 11 6.37 -4.17 5.64
C ILE A 11 6.14 -4.04 4.14
N TYR A 12 6.18 -2.82 3.60
CA TYR A 12 6.08 -2.61 2.15
C TYR A 12 7.18 -3.32 1.37
N LEU A 13 8.44 -3.07 1.74
CA LEU A 13 9.60 -3.67 1.07
C LEU A 13 9.57 -5.20 1.11
N SER A 14 9.06 -5.80 2.19
CA SER A 14 8.90 -7.25 2.30
C SER A 14 7.87 -7.84 1.33
N ARG A 15 6.94 -7.01 0.84
CA ARG A 15 5.87 -7.35 -0.11
C ARG A 15 6.15 -6.87 -1.53
N ALA A 16 7.23 -6.11 -1.74
CA ALA A 16 7.48 -5.47 -3.02
C ALA A 16 7.79 -6.52 -4.11
N ASN A 17 6.81 -6.76 -4.96
CA ASN A 17 6.90 -7.60 -6.17
C ASN A 17 7.80 -7.00 -7.26
N SER A 18 8.30 -5.76 -7.08
CA SER A 18 9.13 -5.07 -8.06
C SER A 18 10.47 -5.75 -8.31
N ILE A 19 11.01 -6.50 -7.34
CA ILE A 19 12.28 -7.23 -7.50
C ILE A 19 12.12 -8.38 -8.49
N ASP A 20 10.97 -9.06 -8.50
CA ASP A 20 10.71 -10.17 -9.45
C ASP A 20 10.68 -9.65 -10.90
N TRP A 21 10.03 -8.51 -11.12
CA TRP A 21 10.03 -7.85 -12.42
C TRP A 21 11.43 -7.40 -12.85
N VAL A 22 12.26 -6.88 -11.93
CA VAL A 22 13.65 -6.51 -12.23
C VAL A 22 14.46 -7.75 -12.66
N ILE A 23 14.35 -8.86 -11.92
CA ILE A 23 15.02 -10.13 -12.26
C ILE A 23 14.60 -10.60 -13.67
N GLU A 24 13.30 -10.55 -13.98
CA GLU A 24 12.78 -10.90 -15.30
C GLU A 24 13.38 -10.02 -16.41
N GLN A 25 13.40 -8.70 -16.23
CA GLN A 25 13.98 -7.78 -17.21
C GLN A 25 15.49 -7.97 -17.39
N MET A 26 16.20 -8.36 -16.32
CA MET A 26 17.62 -8.68 -16.41
C MET A 26 17.85 -9.96 -17.21
N GLY A 27 17.03 -10.99 -17.00
CA GLY A 27 17.04 -12.22 -17.80
C GLY A 27 16.85 -11.94 -19.29
N VAL A 28 15.87 -11.10 -19.64
CA VAL A 28 15.61 -10.70 -21.04
C VAL A 28 16.77 -9.96 -21.68
N ARG A 29 17.47 -9.10 -20.91
CA ARG A 29 18.48 -8.19 -21.46
C ARG A 29 19.90 -8.74 -21.45
N PHE A 30 20.23 -9.59 -20.49
CA PHE A 30 21.59 -10.06 -20.23
C PHE A 30 21.73 -11.60 -20.27
N GLY A 31 20.64 -12.34 -20.52
CA GLY A 31 20.61 -13.80 -20.49
C GLY A 31 20.07 -14.32 -19.15
N LEU A 32 19.53 -15.54 -19.18
CA LEU A 32 18.99 -16.20 -17.98
C LEU A 32 20.09 -16.65 -17.02
N ASP A 33 19.72 -17.03 -15.79
CA ASP A 33 20.65 -17.44 -14.73
C ASP A 33 21.57 -18.63 -15.12
N ASP A 34 21.16 -19.46 -16.07
CA ASP A 34 21.95 -20.59 -16.60
C ASP A 34 22.89 -20.18 -17.75
N GLU A 35 22.65 -19.02 -18.37
CA GLU A 35 23.41 -18.47 -19.48
C GLU A 35 24.44 -17.42 -19.04
N ASN A 36 24.18 -16.72 -17.93
CA ASN A 36 25.01 -15.62 -17.44
C ASN A 36 25.28 -15.72 -15.92
N GLU A 37 26.55 -15.91 -15.55
CA GLU A 37 26.98 -16.04 -14.17
C GLU A 37 26.76 -14.77 -13.33
N ASP A 38 26.94 -13.58 -13.92
CA ASP A 38 26.75 -12.31 -13.21
C ASP A 38 25.27 -12.07 -12.89
N VAL A 39 24.38 -12.42 -13.82
CA VAL A 39 22.92 -12.35 -13.60
C VAL A 39 22.53 -13.30 -12.48
N ARG A 40 23.04 -14.54 -12.50
CA ARG A 40 22.79 -15.54 -11.45
C ARG A 40 23.26 -15.09 -10.06
N GLU A 41 24.44 -14.46 -9.96
CA GLU A 41 24.95 -13.95 -8.68
C GLU A 41 24.09 -12.80 -8.15
N LEU A 42 23.66 -11.90 -9.04
CA LEU A 42 22.80 -10.79 -8.68
C LEU A 42 21.40 -11.26 -8.26
N THR A 43 20.78 -12.18 -9.01
CA THR A 43 19.48 -12.78 -8.68
C THR A 43 19.52 -13.41 -7.28
N LYS A 44 20.55 -14.22 -6.99
CA LYS A 44 20.74 -14.81 -5.65
C LYS A 44 20.91 -13.77 -4.56
N THR A 45 21.65 -12.69 -4.84
CA THR A 45 21.83 -11.59 -3.89
C THR A 45 20.50 -10.90 -3.59
N LEU A 46 19.69 -10.64 -4.62
CA LEU A 46 18.37 -10.03 -4.49
C LEU A 46 17.40 -10.92 -3.71
N ASP A 47 17.42 -12.23 -3.96
CA ASP A 47 16.63 -13.19 -3.17
C ASP A 47 17.05 -13.19 -1.70
N GLY A 48 18.35 -13.18 -1.42
CA GLY A 48 18.86 -13.06 -0.06
C GLY A 48 18.40 -11.78 0.65
N VAL A 49 18.39 -10.64 -0.07
CA VAL A 49 17.87 -9.37 0.47
C VAL A 49 16.36 -9.46 0.73
N LYS A 50 15.57 -10.10 -0.15
CA LYS A 50 14.13 -10.30 0.07
C LYS A 50 13.86 -11.11 1.32
N ASP A 51 14.61 -12.19 1.53
CA ASP A 51 14.46 -13.03 2.71
C ASP A 51 14.86 -12.28 3.99
N MET A 52 15.95 -11.50 3.95
CA MET A 52 16.33 -10.62 5.07
C MET A 52 15.24 -9.59 5.40
N LEU A 53 14.63 -8.95 4.39
CA LEU A 53 13.54 -8.00 4.60
C LEU A 53 12.31 -8.67 5.20
N ARG A 54 11.96 -9.87 4.73
CA ARG A 54 10.85 -10.66 5.27
C ARG A 54 11.11 -11.07 6.71
N ASP A 55 12.33 -11.49 7.04
CA ASP A 55 12.69 -11.92 8.39
C ASP A 55 12.75 -10.73 9.35
N ALA A 56 13.28 -9.59 8.92
CA ALA A 56 13.21 -8.35 9.68
C ALA A 56 11.75 -7.94 9.91
N ALA A 57 10.89 -7.97 8.88
CA ALA A 57 9.46 -7.69 9.05
C ALA A 57 8.77 -8.66 10.01
N LYS A 58 9.14 -9.95 10.00
CA LYS A 58 8.65 -10.96 10.96
C LYS A 58 9.11 -10.69 12.39
N MET A 59 10.29 -10.10 12.61
CA MET A 59 10.73 -9.74 13.97
C MET A 59 9.91 -8.59 14.57
N HIS A 60 9.30 -7.76 13.71
CA HIS A 60 8.44 -6.65 14.08
C HIS A 60 6.94 -7.03 14.03
N PHE A 61 6.60 -8.30 14.26
CA PHE A 61 5.22 -8.80 14.25
C PHE A 61 4.40 -8.30 15.45
N ASP A 62 3.87 -7.09 15.34
CA ASP A 62 2.92 -6.51 16.30
C ASP A 62 1.47 -6.58 15.82
N GLY A 63 1.21 -7.33 14.74
CA GLY A 63 -0.08 -7.46 14.09
C GLY A 63 -0.34 -6.42 12.99
N ARG A 64 0.55 -5.43 12.79
CA ARG A 64 0.42 -4.42 11.73
C ARG A 64 0.35 -4.98 10.34
N THR A 65 0.95 -6.12 10.07
CA THR A 65 0.86 -6.77 8.75
C THR A 65 -0.58 -7.06 8.30
N GLN A 66 -1.57 -7.13 9.20
CA GLN A 66 -2.97 -7.37 8.79
C GLN A 66 -3.65 -6.15 8.15
N TYR A 67 -3.20 -4.94 8.51
CA TYR A 67 -3.86 -3.69 8.10
C TYR A 67 -2.88 -2.70 7.45
N SER A 68 -1.58 -2.84 7.72
CA SER A 68 -0.54 -2.03 7.13
C SER A 68 -0.26 -2.48 5.71
N THR A 69 -0.48 -1.59 4.76
CA THR A 69 -0.11 -1.76 3.34
C THR A 69 1.35 -1.35 3.11
N GLY A 70 1.96 -0.69 4.10
CA GLY A 70 3.33 -0.19 4.08
C GLY A 70 3.59 1.02 3.16
N VAL A 71 2.56 1.45 2.42
CA VAL A 71 2.55 2.68 1.62
C VAL A 71 1.22 3.40 1.78
N PRO A 72 1.21 4.73 1.69
CA PRO A 72 -0.04 5.46 1.56
C PRO A 72 -0.85 4.94 0.37
N PHE A 73 -2.16 4.81 0.55
CA PHE A 73 -3.06 4.32 -0.50
C PHE A 73 -4.41 5.01 -0.38
N GLU A 74 -5.10 5.16 -1.50
CA GLU A 74 -6.41 5.80 -1.51
C GLU A 74 -7.51 4.76 -1.26
N ARG A 75 -8.49 5.09 -0.42
CA ARG A 75 -9.74 4.32 -0.30
C ARG A 75 -10.95 5.20 -0.53
N VAL A 76 -11.95 4.60 -1.17
CA VAL A 76 -13.25 5.22 -1.33
C VAL A 76 -14.09 5.02 -0.07
N TYR A 77 -14.64 6.12 0.41
CA TYR A 77 -15.47 6.22 1.60
C TYR A 77 -16.79 6.91 1.24
N ARG A 78 -17.90 6.46 1.82
CA ARG A 78 -19.22 7.07 1.62
C ARG A 78 -19.75 7.65 2.92
N ALA A 79 -20.09 8.94 2.94
CA ALA A 79 -20.74 9.59 4.06
C ALA A 79 -22.09 10.22 3.68
N PRO A 80 -23.02 10.35 4.64
CA PRO A 80 -24.18 11.20 4.45
C PRO A 80 -23.73 12.65 4.31
N GLY A 81 -24.15 13.28 3.22
CA GLY A 81 -23.99 14.70 2.92
C GLY A 81 -25.34 15.36 2.69
N ILE A 82 -25.32 16.67 2.46
CA ILE A 82 -26.50 17.48 2.20
C ILE A 82 -26.26 18.22 0.89
N GLU A 83 -27.21 18.12 -0.04
CA GLU A 83 -27.21 18.87 -1.29
C GLU A 83 -28.44 19.77 -1.40
N PRO A 84 -28.30 21.00 -1.93
CA PRO A 84 -29.44 21.87 -2.20
C PRO A 84 -30.36 21.22 -3.23
N ASP A 85 -31.67 21.31 -3.01
CA ASP A 85 -32.63 20.82 -3.99
C ASP A 85 -32.57 21.71 -5.26
N PRO A 86 -32.33 21.15 -6.45
CA PRO A 86 -32.28 21.91 -7.70
C PRO A 86 -33.57 22.67 -8.00
N ASP A 87 -34.70 22.27 -7.42
CA ASP A 87 -36.02 22.88 -7.62
C ASP A 87 -36.39 23.90 -6.53
N GLY A 88 -35.45 24.26 -5.64
CA GLY A 88 -35.66 25.22 -4.55
C GLY A 88 -36.46 24.65 -3.36
N GLY A 89 -36.59 23.32 -3.30
CA GLY A 89 -37.13 22.58 -2.17
C GLY A 89 -36.15 22.48 -0.97
N PRO A 90 -36.56 21.80 0.12
CA PRO A 90 -35.68 21.56 1.26
C PRO A 90 -34.48 20.69 0.87
N ASP A 91 -33.33 20.95 1.50
CA ASP A 91 -32.08 20.23 1.24
C ASP A 91 -32.26 18.70 1.31
N ARG A 92 -31.66 17.99 0.36
CA ARG A 92 -31.74 16.53 0.24
C ARG A 92 -30.54 15.89 0.90
N ILE A 93 -30.78 14.85 1.70
CA ILE A 93 -29.70 13.99 2.22
C ILE A 93 -29.24 13.09 1.07
N VAL A 94 -27.97 13.19 0.71
CA VAL A 94 -27.34 12.41 -0.34
C VAL A 94 -26.20 11.58 0.23
N GLN A 95 -25.82 10.52 -0.49
CA GLN A 95 -24.61 9.76 -0.18
C GLN A 95 -23.44 10.34 -0.99
N GLN A 96 -22.52 11.02 -0.31
CA GLN A 96 -21.33 11.59 -0.94
C GLN A 96 -20.20 10.57 -0.91
N GLU A 97 -19.50 10.43 -2.03
CA GLU A 97 -18.29 9.63 -2.15
C GLU A 97 -17.06 10.50 -1.96
N PHE A 98 -16.13 10.06 -1.12
CA PHE A 98 -14.86 10.71 -0.85
C PHE A 98 -13.73 9.75 -1.16
N HIS A 99 -12.69 10.28 -1.78
CA HIS A 99 -11.40 9.60 -1.95
C HIS A 99 -10.52 10.05 -0.79
N VAL A 100 -10.13 9.12 0.06
CA VAL A 100 -9.37 9.41 1.29
C VAL A 100 -8.01 8.77 1.19
N ASP A 101 -6.98 9.59 1.34
CA ASP A 101 -5.60 9.12 1.50
C ASP A 101 -5.46 8.43 2.86
N MET A 102 -5.05 7.17 2.82
CA MET A 102 -4.82 6.34 4.00
C MET A 102 -3.33 6.37 4.32
N ASN A 103 -3.01 6.49 5.61
CA ASN A 103 -1.69 6.18 6.12
C ASN A 103 -1.36 4.70 5.86
N PRO A 104 -0.06 4.35 5.86
CA PRO A 104 0.37 2.96 5.73
C PRO A 104 -0.27 2.03 6.75
N ASP A 105 -0.59 2.50 7.96
CA ASP A 105 -1.26 1.76 9.05
C ASP A 105 -2.79 1.64 8.89
N GLY A 106 -3.35 2.10 7.78
CA GLY A 106 -4.78 2.05 7.51
C GLY A 106 -5.61 3.09 8.26
N THR A 107 -4.99 4.08 8.92
CA THR A 107 -5.70 5.24 9.46
C THR A 107 -5.89 6.32 8.36
N PRO A 108 -7.06 6.97 8.25
CA PRO A 108 -7.26 8.01 7.25
C PRO A 108 -6.49 9.30 7.59
N GLU A 109 -5.98 10.01 6.59
CA GLU A 109 -5.58 11.40 6.77
C GLU A 109 -6.84 12.25 7.03
N HIS A 110 -6.85 12.98 8.16
CA HIS A 110 -8.00 13.81 8.56
C HIS A 110 -8.39 14.84 7.48
N PRO A 111 -9.69 15.20 7.34
CA PRO A 111 -10.82 14.89 8.24
C PRO A 111 -11.64 13.66 7.83
N TYR A 112 -12.04 12.86 8.84
CA TYR A 112 -12.93 11.71 8.71
C TYR A 112 -14.31 12.05 9.32
N ASN A 113 -15.39 11.81 8.60
CA ASN A 113 -16.74 11.85 9.16
C ASN A 113 -17.00 10.51 9.89
N PRO A 114 -17.37 10.49 11.18
CA PRO A 114 -17.55 9.24 11.91
C PRO A 114 -18.76 8.40 11.47
N VAL A 115 -19.65 8.94 10.63
CA VAL A 115 -20.95 8.32 10.29
C VAL A 115 -20.93 7.54 8.97
N GLY A 116 -19.89 7.68 8.14
CA GLY A 116 -19.82 6.99 6.86
C GLY A 116 -19.18 5.60 6.93
N THR A 117 -19.12 4.96 5.77
CA THR A 117 -18.71 3.56 5.63
C THR A 117 -17.71 3.42 4.50
N TRP A 118 -16.68 2.61 4.73
CA TRP A 118 -15.69 2.26 3.70
C TRP A 118 -16.29 1.30 2.69
N ILE A 119 -16.00 1.50 1.40
CA ILE A 119 -16.37 0.55 0.37
C ILE A 119 -15.40 -0.66 0.47
N THR A 120 -15.97 -1.87 0.50
CA THR A 120 -15.27 -3.16 0.50
C THR A 120 -14.98 -3.65 -0.90
#